data_AF-F0QT58-F1
#
_entry.id   AF-F0QT58-F1
#
_cell.length_a   1.000
_cell.length_b   1.000
_cell.length_c   1.000
_cell.angle_alpha   90.00
_cell.angle_beta   90.00
_cell.angle_gamma   90.00
#
_symmetry.space_group_name_H-M   'P 1'
#
loop_
_entity.id
_entity.type
_entity.pdbx_description
1 polymer ?
#
loop_
_entity_poly.entity_id
_entity_poly.type
_entity_poly.pdbx_seq_one_letter_code
_entity_poly.pdbx_strand_id
1 'polypeptide(L)'
;MPRWDMDYIIGLTLRYGVIISIALILIGIALFQVKGEALGCNEQLIMNSRSPINTTVIPPMYALSRLPNLDALSFIILGLMVLIVTPVLRVALGIASFAMERDWLYVFITVVVFINLMLAIFVLPSIMHLHANAQLLKLLCPSS
;
A
#
# COMPACT_ATOMS: atom_id res chain seq x y z
N MET A 1 20.25 -33.98 -7.97
CA MET A 1 19.27 -33.41 -7.00
C MET A 1 18.50 -32.33 -7.73
N PRO A 2 17.17 -32.42 -7.86
CA PRO A 2 16.40 -31.49 -8.69
C PRO A 2 16.35 -30.11 -8.02
N ARG A 3 16.91 -29.09 -8.67
CA ARG A 3 16.97 -27.69 -8.18
C ARG A 3 15.68 -26.90 -8.49
N TRP A 4 14.55 -27.58 -8.71
CA TRP A 4 13.43 -27.06 -9.51
C TRP A 4 12.20 -26.58 -8.73
N ASP A 5 12.21 -26.59 -7.39
CA ASP A 5 10.99 -26.24 -6.64
C ASP A 5 11.03 -24.86 -5.96
N MET A 6 12.20 -24.32 -5.58
CA MET A 6 12.25 -23.04 -4.84
C MET A 6 11.96 -21.83 -5.71
N ASP A 7 12.55 -21.73 -6.90
CA ASP A 7 12.28 -20.63 -7.84
C ASP A 7 10.82 -20.60 -8.29
N TYR A 8 10.21 -21.79 -8.41
CA TYR A 8 8.80 -21.93 -8.75
C TYR A 8 7.89 -21.46 -7.62
N ILE A 9 8.17 -21.84 -6.37
CA ILE A 9 7.39 -21.42 -5.19
C ILE A 9 7.48 -19.90 -5.01
N ILE A 10 8.67 -19.30 -5.17
CA ILE A 10 8.84 -17.85 -5.11
C ILE A 10 7.97 -17.17 -6.18
N GLY A 11 8.07 -17.61 -7.44
CA GLY A 11 7.27 -17.06 -8.54
C GLY A 11 5.75 -17.23 -8.33
N LEU A 12 5.33 -18.33 -7.70
CA LEU A 12 3.93 -18.64 -7.45
C LEU A 12 3.33 -17.78 -6.33
N THR A 13 4.05 -17.61 -5.21
CA THR A 13 3.65 -16.73 -4.11
C THR A 13 3.45 -15.29 -4.59
N LEU A 14 4.32 -14.81 -5.49
CA LEU A 14 4.19 -13.48 -6.09
C LEU A 14 2.91 -13.32 -6.91
N ARG A 15 2.59 -14.31 -7.74
CA ARG A 15 1.46 -14.23 -8.66
C ARG A 15 0.14 -14.22 -7.91
N TYR A 16 0.03 -15.03 -6.86
CA TYR A 16 -1.14 -15.03 -5.99
C TYR A 16 -1.29 -13.71 -5.22
N GLY A 17 -0.19 -13.11 -4.72
CA GLY A 17 -0.26 -11.82 -4.01
C GLY A 17 -0.86 -10.69 -4.84
N VAL A 18 -0.42 -10.55 -6.10
CA VAL A 18 -0.96 -9.53 -7.02
C VAL A 18 -2.41 -9.85 -7.42
N ILE A 19 -2.72 -11.11 -7.74
CA ILE A 19 -4.08 -11.51 -8.12
C ILE A 19 -5.07 -11.24 -6.97
N ILE A 20 -4.69 -11.54 -5.73
CA ILE A 20 -5.50 -11.27 -4.54
C ILE A 20 -5.72 -9.75 -4.38
N SER A 21 -4.66 -8.95 -4.52
CA SER A 21 -4.78 -7.49 -4.47
C SER A 21 -5.77 -6.95 -5.51
N ILE A 22 -5.65 -7.39 -6.76
CA ILE A 22 -6.55 -6.98 -7.85
C ILE A 22 -7.99 -7.38 -7.54
N ALA A 23 -8.22 -8.62 -7.07
CA ALA A 23 -9.54 -9.09 -6.71
C ALA A 23 -10.18 -8.23 -5.60
N LEU A 24 -9.42 -7.90 -4.56
CA LEU A 24 -9.89 -7.03 -3.46
C LEU A 24 -10.27 -5.63 -3.93
N ILE A 25 -9.45 -5.04 -4.82
CA ILE A 25 -9.73 -3.71 -5.40
C ILE A 25 -10.99 -3.77 -6.26
N LEU A 26 -11.14 -4.78 -7.12
CA LEU A 26 -12.33 -4.94 -7.97
C LEU A 26 -13.60 -5.12 -7.14
N ILE A 27 -13.54 -5.90 -6.05
CA ILE A 27 -14.66 -6.05 -5.12
C ILE A 27 -15.02 -4.71 -4.48
N GLY A 28 -14.02 -3.94 -4.04
CA GLY A 28 -14.23 -2.61 -3.47
C GLY A 28 -14.88 -1.63 -4.46
N ILE A 29 -14.42 -1.61 -5.71
CA ILE A 29 -15.00 -0.79 -6.78
C ILE A 29 -16.43 -1.24 -7.09
N ALA A 30 -16.70 -2.55 -7.18
CA ALA A 30 -18.05 -3.06 -7.41
C ALA A 30 -19.01 -2.67 -6.27
N LEU A 31 -18.57 -2.76 -5.02
CA LEU A 31 -19.35 -2.31 -3.86
C LEU A 31 -19.61 -0.80 -3.90
N PHE A 32 -18.65 0.00 -4.37
CA PHE A 32 -18.79 1.45 -4.51
C PHE A 32 -19.95 1.78 -5.46
N GLN A 33 -20.02 1.10 -6.62
CA GLN A 33 -21.07 1.33 -7.61
C GLN A 33 -22.46 0.91 -7.12
N VAL A 34 -22.55 -0.09 -6.24
CA VAL A 34 -23.84 -0.58 -5.72
C VAL A 34 -24.33 0.29 -4.56
N LYS A 35 -23.43 0.77 -3.71
CA LYS A 35 -23.80 1.55 -2.52
C LYS A 35 -23.83 3.06 -2.74
N GLY A 36 -23.13 3.60 -3.76
CA GLY A 36 -23.05 5.05 -4.01
C GLY A 36 -22.42 5.86 -2.87
N GLU A 37 -21.86 5.19 -1.87
CA GLU A 37 -21.34 5.78 -0.66
C GLU A 37 -20.02 5.10 -0.30
N ALA A 38 -18.98 5.90 -0.10
CA ALA A 38 -17.77 5.44 0.56
C ALA A 38 -17.75 6.03 1.98
N LEU A 39 -17.65 5.16 2.99
CA LEU A 39 -17.65 5.50 4.43
C LEU A 39 -18.98 6.07 4.98
N GLY A 40 -20.11 5.84 4.32
CA GLY A 40 -21.40 6.45 4.72
C GLY A 40 -21.42 7.97 4.57
N CYS A 41 -20.56 8.52 3.69
CA CYS A 41 -20.50 9.92 3.34
C CYS A 41 -20.85 10.07 1.85
N ASN A 42 -21.79 10.98 1.58
CA ASN A 42 -22.33 11.27 0.26
C ASN A 42 -21.21 11.59 -0.76
N GLU A 43 -21.39 11.19 -2.02
CA GLU A 43 -20.42 11.30 -3.15
C GLU A 43 -19.80 12.70 -3.31
N GLN A 44 -20.50 13.74 -2.86
CA GLN A 44 -20.09 15.14 -2.96
C GLN A 44 -18.91 15.52 -2.05
N LEU A 45 -18.62 14.76 -0.99
CA LEU A 45 -17.49 15.07 -0.10
C LEU A 45 -16.15 14.52 -0.58
N ILE A 46 -16.16 13.43 -1.37
CA ILE A 46 -14.96 12.80 -1.92
C ILE A 46 -14.50 13.51 -3.20
N MET A 47 -15.43 14.11 -3.95
CA MET A 47 -15.12 14.88 -5.16
C MET A 47 -14.75 16.34 -4.92
N ASN A 48 -14.95 16.87 -3.71
CA ASN A 48 -14.61 18.25 -3.38
C ASN A 48 -13.24 18.32 -2.68
N SER A 49 -12.20 18.73 -3.39
CA SER A 49 -10.83 18.97 -2.85
C SER A 49 -10.73 20.06 -1.77
N ARG A 50 -11.86 20.55 -1.24
CA ARG A 50 -11.98 21.56 -0.18
C ARG A 50 -12.77 21.10 1.05
N SER A 51 -13.11 19.82 1.17
CA SER A 51 -13.65 19.27 2.40
C SER A 51 -12.49 18.89 3.36
N PRO A 52 -12.53 19.24 4.66
CA PRO A 52 -11.53 18.81 5.65
C PRO A 52 -11.55 17.31 5.95
N ILE A 53 -12.25 16.51 5.15
CA ILE A 53 -12.20 15.04 5.22
C ILE A 53 -10.99 14.61 4.41
N ASN A 54 -9.87 14.85 5.07
CA ASN A 54 -8.55 14.62 4.58
C ASN A 54 -8.36 13.10 4.36
N THR A 55 -8.47 12.66 3.10
CA THR A 55 -8.10 11.32 2.65
C THR A 55 -6.61 11.03 2.85
N THR A 56 -5.80 12.03 3.25
CA THR A 56 -4.41 11.84 3.72
C THR A 56 -4.32 11.38 5.19
N VAL A 57 -5.40 11.46 5.99
CA VAL A 57 -5.38 11.12 7.44
C VAL A 57 -6.39 10.05 7.84
N ILE A 58 -7.03 9.32 6.91
CA ILE A 58 -7.74 8.11 7.31
C ILE A 58 -6.66 7.08 7.61
N PRO A 59 -6.39 6.76 8.89
CA PRO A 59 -5.38 5.77 9.21
C PRO A 59 -5.84 4.45 8.59
N PRO A 60 -4.95 3.66 7.96
CA PRO A 60 -5.32 2.33 7.46
C PRO A 60 -5.96 1.45 8.55
N MET A 61 -5.63 1.71 9.82
CA MET A 61 -6.27 1.10 11.00
C MET A 61 -7.78 1.40 11.13
N TYR A 62 -8.22 2.59 10.74
CA TYR A 62 -9.62 3.04 10.83
C TYR A 62 -10.48 2.50 9.67
N ALA A 63 -9.86 2.24 8.51
CA ALA A 63 -10.48 1.48 7.43
C ALA A 63 -10.70 0.01 7.84
N LEU A 64 -9.74 -0.57 8.58
CA LEU A 64 -9.80 -1.94 9.07
C LEU A 64 -10.88 -2.15 10.14
N SER A 65 -11.15 -1.16 11.00
CA SER A 65 -12.22 -1.25 12.02
C SER A 65 -13.63 -1.19 11.42
N ARG A 66 -13.77 -0.75 10.16
CA ARG A 66 -15.06 -0.66 9.44
C ARG A 66 -15.28 -1.77 8.41
N LEU A 67 -14.37 -2.74 8.33
CA LEU A 67 -14.55 -3.99 7.55
C LEU A 67 -15.92 -4.67 7.78
N PRO A 68 -16.50 -4.70 9.01
CA PRO A 68 -17.81 -5.30 9.25
C PRO A 68 -18.98 -4.58 8.56
N ASN A 69 -18.83 -3.31 8.19
CA ASN A 69 -19.91 -2.52 7.59
C ASN A 69 -20.01 -2.70 6.06
N LEU A 70 -19.14 -3.55 5.47
CA LEU A 70 -19.02 -3.73 4.02
C LEU A 70 -18.87 -2.37 3.31
N ASP A 71 -17.95 -1.54 3.81
CA ASP A 71 -17.59 -0.28 3.15
C ASP A 71 -16.70 -0.55 1.94
N ALA A 72 -17.07 0.01 0.79
CA ALA A 72 -16.35 -0.12 -0.47
C ALA A 72 -14.87 0.27 -0.35
N LEU A 73 -14.60 1.38 0.33
CA LEU A 73 -13.27 1.94 0.51
C LEU A 73 -12.36 1.03 1.37
N SER A 74 -12.91 0.28 2.33
CA SER A 74 -12.11 -0.62 3.17
C SER A 74 -11.51 -1.76 2.35
N PHE A 75 -12.24 -2.31 1.38
CA PHE A 75 -11.72 -3.33 0.46
C PHE A 75 -10.64 -2.77 -0.48
N ILE A 76 -10.80 -1.53 -0.96
CA ILE A 76 -9.81 -0.87 -1.80
C ILE A 76 -8.50 -0.64 -1.02
N ILE A 77 -8.58 -0.12 0.21
CA ILE A 77 -7.40 0.10 1.06
C ILE A 77 -6.72 -1.23 1.41
N LEU A 78 -7.50 -2.28 1.68
CA LEU A 78 -6.96 -3.61 1.92
C LEU A 78 -6.21 -4.14 0.69
N GLY A 79 -6.80 -4.03 -0.51
CA GLY A 79 -6.17 -4.42 -1.75
C GLY A 79 -4.90 -3.62 -2.06
N LEU A 80 -4.90 -2.31 -1.78
CA LEU A 80 -3.72 -1.46 -1.90
C LEU A 80 -2.62 -1.86 -0.91
N MET A 81 -2.97 -2.17 0.33
CA MET A 81 -2.02 -2.68 1.32
C MET A 81 -1.35 -3.97 0.83
N VAL A 82 -2.13 -4.91 0.30
CA VAL A 82 -1.58 -6.14 -0.30
C VAL A 82 -0.67 -5.81 -1.49
N LEU A 83 -1.04 -4.84 -2.33
CA LEU A 83 -0.23 -4.44 -3.50
C LEU A 83 1.14 -3.88 -3.08
N ILE A 84 1.19 -3.10 -1.99
CA ILE A 84 2.43 -2.51 -1.46
C ILE A 84 3.26 -3.56 -0.71
N VAL A 85 2.63 -4.47 0.02
CA VAL A 85 3.32 -5.55 0.74
C VAL A 85 3.92 -6.59 -0.21
N THR A 86 3.28 -6.89 -1.34
CA THR A 86 3.73 -7.89 -2.31
C THR A 86 5.17 -7.68 -2.82
N PRO A 87 5.60 -6.48 -3.29
CA PRO A 87 6.99 -6.26 -3.70
C PRO A 87 7.98 -6.35 -2.52
N VAL A 88 7.59 -5.97 -1.31
CA VAL A 88 8.44 -6.11 -0.11
C VAL A 88 8.67 -7.58 0.22
N LEU A 89 7.60 -8.38 0.24
CA LEU A 89 7.66 -9.82 0.51
C LEU A 89 8.52 -10.53 -0.54
N ARG A 90 8.39 -10.15 -1.83
CA ARG A 90 9.23 -10.68 -2.90
C ARG A 90 10.72 -10.47 -2.62
N VAL A 91 11.12 -9.25 -2.29
CA VAL A 91 12.54 -8.93 -2.07
C VAL A 91 13.06 -9.64 -0.82
N ALA A 92 12.25 -9.74 0.24
CA ALA A 92 12.62 -10.48 1.45
C ALA A 92 12.83 -11.99 1.19
N LEU A 93 11.93 -12.62 0.44
CA LEU A 93 12.07 -14.02 0.01
C LEU A 93 13.30 -14.23 -0.89
N GLY A 94 13.59 -13.25 -1.77
CA GLY A 94 14.82 -13.25 -2.57
C GLY A 94 16.08 -13.24 -1.71
N ILE A 95 16.16 -12.35 -0.71
CA ILE A 95 17.29 -12.30 0.25
C ILE A 95 17.44 -13.64 0.97
N ALA A 96 16.35 -14.25 1.43
CA ALA A 96 16.39 -15.54 2.12
C ALA A 96 16.91 -16.67 1.21
N SER A 97 16.48 -16.69 -0.06
CA SER A 97 16.96 -17.66 -1.06
C SER A 97 18.46 -17.53 -1.32
N PHE A 98 18.93 -16.30 -1.59
CA PHE A 98 20.35 -16.05 -1.86
C PHE A 98 21.25 -16.30 -0.65
N ALA A 99 20.75 -16.03 0.56
CA ALA A 99 21.47 -16.34 1.80
C ALA A 99 21.65 -17.85 1.98
N MET A 100 20.65 -18.65 1.60
CA MET A 100 20.72 -20.11 1.67
C MET A 100 21.65 -20.70 0.60
N GLU A 101 21.71 -20.08 -0.58
CA GLU A 101 22.63 -20.44 -1.67
C GLU A 101 24.10 -20.01 -1.41
N ARG A 102 24.36 -19.24 -0.32
CA ARG A 102 25.65 -18.60 0.01
C ARG A 102 26.18 -17.64 -1.06
N ASP A 103 25.33 -17.10 -1.91
CA ASP A 103 25.73 -16.08 -2.89
C ASP A 103 25.71 -14.68 -2.26
N TRP A 104 26.81 -14.35 -1.57
CA TRP A 104 26.98 -13.09 -0.86
C TRP A 104 26.88 -11.85 -1.75
N LEU A 105 27.22 -11.96 -3.04
CA LEU A 105 27.13 -10.85 -3.98
C LEU A 105 25.67 -10.53 -4.30
N TYR A 106 24.85 -11.55 -4.54
CA TYR A 106 23.41 -11.37 -4.75
C TYR A 106 22.67 -10.92 -3.48
N VAL A 107 23.09 -11.39 -2.29
CA VAL A 107 22.55 -10.91 -1.01
C VAL A 107 22.81 -9.40 -0.86
N PHE A 108 24.02 -8.91 -1.14
CA PHE A 108 24.33 -7.49 -1.01
C PHE A 108 23.47 -6.62 -1.94
N ILE A 109 23.35 -7.00 -3.21
CA ILE A 109 22.53 -6.26 -4.19
C ILE A 109 21.06 -6.23 -3.74
N THR A 110 20.50 -7.36 -3.33
CA THR A 110 19.09 -7.45 -2.90
C THR A 110 18.81 -6.68 -1.62
N VAL A 111 19.77 -6.63 -0.67
CA VAL A 111 19.68 -5.79 0.53
C VAL A 111 19.66 -4.30 0.16
N VAL A 112 20.49 -3.85 -0.77
CA VAL A 112 20.46 -2.46 -1.25
C VAL A 112 19.11 -2.12 -1.89
N VAL A 113 18.54 -3.04 -2.69
CA VAL A 113 17.20 -2.87 -3.27
C VAL A 113 16.12 -2.84 -2.18
N PHE A 114 16.22 -3.70 -1.17
CA PHE A 114 15.28 -3.72 -0.04
C PHE A 114 15.29 -2.39 0.74
N ILE A 115 16.48 -1.83 0.98
CA ILE A 115 16.63 -0.51 1.61
C ILE A 115 16.00 0.57 0.71
N ASN A 116 16.22 0.53 -0.60
CA ASN A 116 15.57 1.47 -1.53
C ASN A 116 14.04 1.35 -1.51
N LEU A 117 13.48 0.14 -1.41
CA LEU A 117 12.03 -0.06 -1.28
C LEU A 117 11.49 0.50 0.04
N MET A 118 12.15 0.21 1.17
CA MET A 118 11.77 0.79 2.45
C MET A 118 11.87 2.31 2.46
N LEU A 119 12.93 2.84 1.86
CA LEU A 119 13.11 4.27 1.68
C LEU A 119 11.98 4.84 0.81
N ALA A 120 11.65 4.24 -0.32
CA ALA A 120 10.55 4.70 -1.18
C ALA A 120 9.20 4.69 -0.44
N ILE A 121 8.85 3.58 0.22
CA ILE A 121 7.57 3.42 0.93
C ILE A 121 7.46 4.36 2.13
N PHE A 122 8.55 4.67 2.82
CA PHE A 122 8.51 5.50 4.03
C PHE A 122 8.80 6.99 3.76
N VAL A 123 9.76 7.30 2.90
CA VAL A 123 10.23 8.67 2.63
C VAL A 123 9.24 9.44 1.77
N LEU A 124 8.67 8.84 0.72
CA LEU A 124 7.68 9.52 -0.13
C LEU A 124 6.48 10.06 0.68
N PRO A 125 5.77 9.25 1.50
CA PRO A 125 4.66 9.77 2.30
C PRO A 125 5.11 10.74 3.39
N SER A 126 6.29 10.53 3.99
CA SER A 126 6.83 11.43 5.03
C SER A 126 7.11 12.83 4.49
N ILE A 127 7.73 12.93 3.30
CA ILE A 127 8.00 14.21 2.66
C ILE A 127 6.68 14.91 2.28
N MET A 128 5.71 14.16 1.77
CA MET A 128 4.44 14.72 1.32
C MET A 128 3.61 15.26 2.49
N HIS A 129 3.56 14.55 3.62
CA HIS A 129 2.89 15.02 4.83
C HIS A 129 3.56 16.27 5.42
N LEU A 130 4.90 16.34 5.39
CA LEU A 130 5.64 17.50 5.88
C LEU A 130 5.37 18.76 5.03
N HIS A 131 5.32 18.62 3.70
CA HIS A 131 5.00 19.72 2.80
C HIS A 131 3.55 20.19 2.92
N ALA A 132 2.60 19.27 3.07
CA ALA A 132 1.20 19.60 3.30
C ALA A 132 1.03 20.44 4.57
N ASN A 133 1.68 20.04 5.67
CA ASN A 133 1.59 20.76 6.93
C ASN A 133 2.29 22.14 6.86
N ALA A 134 3.41 22.24 6.14
CA ALA A 134 4.10 23.50 5.92
C ALA A 134 3.27 24.51 5.11
N GLN A 135 2.51 24.06 4.10
CA GLN A 135 1.60 24.92 3.34
C GLN A 135 0.43 25.42 4.19
N LEU A 136 -0.14 24.55 5.04
CA LEU A 136 -1.21 24.94 5.97
C LEU A 136 -0.72 25.96 7.00
N LEU A 137 0.49 25.79 7.55
CA LEU A 137 1.07 26.73 8.51
C LEU A 137 1.29 28.13 7.89
N LYS A 138 1.67 28.18 6.61
CA LYS A 138 1.87 29.42 5.86
C LYS A 138 0.56 30.14 5.53
N LEU A 139 -0.55 29.40 5.45
CA LEU A 139 -1.91 29.94 5.28
C LEU A 139 -2.53 30.40 6.61
N LEU A 140 -2.24 29.71 7.72
CA LEU A 140 -2.75 30.07 9.06
C LEU A 140 -1.95 31.19 9.74
N CYS A 141 -0.67 31.36 9.40
CA CYS A 141 0.15 32.49 9.86
C CYS A 141 0.63 33.31 8.65
N PRO A 142 -0.25 34.08 8.00
CA PRO A 142 0.19 35.06 7.03
C PRO A 142 0.96 36.13 7.80
N SER A 143 2.29 36.03 7.74
CA SER A 143 3.22 37.08 8.20
C SER A 143 2.83 38.40 7.53
N SER A 144 2.16 39.26 8.28
CA SER A 144 2.02 40.70 7.99
C SER A 144 3.33 41.41 8.27
#